data_AF-A0A497SBL1-F1
#
_entry.id   AF-A0A497SBL1-F1
#
_cell.length_a   1.000
_cell.length_b   1.000
_cell.length_c   1.000
_cell.angle_alpha   90.00
_cell.angle_beta   90.00
_cell.angle_gamma   90.00
#
_symmetry.space_group_name_H-M   'P 1'
#
loop_
_entity.id
_entity.type
_entity.pdbx_description
1 polymer ?
#
loop_
_entity_poly.entity_id
_entity_poly.type
_entity_poly.pdbx_seq_one_letter_code
_entity_poly.pdbx_strand_id
1 'polypeptide(L)' 'MTKFKEAEARIFKAVCMKCNARNPLGATKCRKCGAVGKIRRKNRKKASKGGV' A
#
# COMPACT_ATOMS: atom_id res chain seq x y z
N MET A 1 -15.02 -3.30 14.85
CA MET A 1 -14.18 -4.29 14.11
C MET A 1 -12.83 -4.40 14.79
N THR A 2 -12.56 -5.55 15.39
CA THR A 2 -11.27 -5.87 16.00
C THR A 2 -10.22 -6.03 14.90
N LYS A 3 -9.28 -5.08 14.83
CA LYS A 3 -8.18 -5.07 13.85
C LYS A 3 -6.98 -5.79 14.46
N PHE A 4 -6.52 -6.83 13.78
CA PHE A 4 -5.30 -7.55 14.11
C PHE A 4 -4.08 -6.81 13.55
N LYS A 5 -3.17 -6.38 14.43
CA LYS A 5 -2.19 -5.33 14.17
C LYS A 5 -0.85 -5.82 13.60
N GLU A 6 -0.48 -7.11 13.75
CA GLU A 6 0.70 -7.68 13.06
C GLU A 6 0.39 -8.24 11.66
N ALA A 7 -0.86 -8.67 11.44
CA ALA A 7 -1.55 -8.56 10.15
C ALA A 7 -1.65 -7.06 9.78
N GLU A 8 -2.12 -6.55 8.65
CA GLU A 8 -1.91 -5.12 8.25
C GLU A 8 -0.43 -4.69 8.05
N ALA A 9 0.47 -4.86 9.03
CA ALA A 9 1.88 -4.47 9.05
C ALA A 9 2.78 -5.25 8.06
N ARG A 10 2.45 -6.50 7.75
CA ARG A 10 3.01 -7.26 6.61
C ARG A 10 2.25 -7.06 5.29
N ILE A 11 1.05 -6.47 5.36
CA ILE A 11 -0.04 -6.76 4.42
C ILE A 11 -0.23 -5.65 3.37
N PHE A 12 0.07 -4.40 3.69
CA PHE A 12 -0.20 -3.29 2.75
C PHE A 12 1.03 -2.87 1.94
N LYS A 13 1.24 -3.63 0.85
CA LYS A 13 2.29 -3.44 -0.17
C LYS A 13 1.79 -2.70 -1.41
N ALA A 14 0.53 -2.26 -1.45
CA ALA A 14 0.01 -1.45 -2.54
C ALA A 14 -0.14 0.01 -2.10
N VAL A 15 0.06 0.95 -3.01
CA VAL A 15 0.08 2.39 -2.76
C VAL A 15 -0.87 3.04 -3.74
N CYS A 16 -1.78 3.87 -3.25
CA CYS A 16 -2.61 4.65 -4.15
C CYS A 16 -1.81 5.75 -4.84
N MET A 17 -2.05 5.99 -6.12
CA MET A 17 -1.42 7.03 -6.92
C MET A 17 -2.04 8.42 -6.71
N LYS A 18 -3.18 8.51 -6.02
CA LYS A 18 -3.85 9.78 -5.67
C LYS A 18 -3.59 10.17 -4.22
N CYS A 19 -3.78 9.23 -3.29
CA CYS A 19 -3.77 9.46 -1.85
C CYS A 19 -2.47 8.97 -1.18
N ASN A 20 -1.59 8.26 -1.91
CA ASN A 20 -0.39 7.54 -1.40
C ASN A 20 -0.65 6.58 -0.23
N ALA A 21 -1.90 6.30 0.11
CA ALA A 21 -2.26 5.40 1.20
C ALA A 21 -1.88 3.96 0.87
N ARG A 22 -1.42 3.23 1.89
CA ARG A 22 -1.10 1.81 1.77
C ARG A 22 -2.38 0.99 1.83
N ASN A 23 -2.63 0.29 0.75
CA ASN A 23 -3.80 -0.49 0.54
C ASN A 23 -3.46 -1.99 0.50
N PRO A 24 -4.46 -2.86 0.71
CA PRO A 24 -4.38 -4.29 0.41
C PRO A 24 -3.80 -4.45 -0.99
N LEU A 25 -2.90 -5.41 -1.14
CA LEU A 25 -2.59 -5.92 -2.47
C LEU A 25 -3.92 -6.34 -3.12
N GLY A 26 -4.31 -5.69 -4.22
CA GLY A 26 -5.56 -5.96 -4.92
C GLY A 26 -6.76 -5.09 -4.52
N ALA A 27 -6.59 -4.09 -3.66
CA ALA A 27 -7.68 -3.15 -3.42
C ALA A 27 -8.03 -2.35 -4.68
N THR A 28 -9.31 -2.38 -5.04
CA THR A 28 -9.90 -1.62 -6.16
C THR A 28 -10.14 -0.16 -5.80
N LYS A 29 -10.38 0.12 -4.51
CA LYS A 29 -10.61 1.46 -3.97
C LYS A 29 -9.61 1.82 -2.88
N CYS A 30 -9.08 3.05 -2.91
CA CYS A 30 -8.26 3.57 -1.80
C CYS A 30 -9.15 3.63 -0.57
N ARG A 31 -8.77 2.92 0.50
CA ARG A 31 -9.49 2.95 1.79
C ARG A 31 -9.55 4.35 2.42
N LYS A 32 -8.72 5.28 1.93
CA LYS A 32 -8.63 6.66 2.41
C LYS A 32 -9.39 7.67 1.55
N CYS A 33 -9.24 7.62 0.23
CA CYS A 33 -9.81 8.64 -0.66
C CYS A 33 -10.92 8.12 -1.58
N GLY A 34 -11.27 6.84 -1.49
CA GLY A 34 -12.30 6.21 -2.33
C GLY A 34 -11.91 6.06 -3.80
N ALA A 35 -10.78 6.62 -4.25
CA ALA A 35 -10.38 6.57 -5.66
C ALA A 35 -10.27 5.13 -6.14
N VAL A 36 -10.98 4.84 -7.23
CA VAL A 36 -11.07 3.53 -7.85
C VAL A 36 -10.01 3.39 -8.93
N GLY A 37 -9.36 2.23 -9.02
CA GLY A 37 -8.38 1.91 -10.07
C GLY A 37 -7.03 2.61 -9.96
N LYS A 38 -6.83 3.49 -8.97
CA LYS A 38 -5.60 4.27 -8.78
C LYS A 38 -4.67 3.66 -7.73
N ILE A 39 -4.49 2.35 -7.70
CA ILE A 39 -3.63 1.67 -6.71
C ILE A 39 -2.55 0.84 -7.43
N ARG A 40 -1.28 1.13 -7.13
CA ARG A 40 -0.11 0.44 -7.68
C ARG A 40 0.58 -0.42 -6.63
N ARG A 41 1.33 -1.45 -7.04
CA ARG A 41 2.19 -2.19 -6.10
C ARG A 41 3.45 -1.38 -5.76
N LYS A 42 3.87 -1.45 -4.51
CA LYS A 42 5.15 -0.95 -4.03
C LYS A 42 6.25 -1.96 -4.42
N ASN A 43 7.44 -1.45 -4.73
CA ASN A 43 8.56 -2.30 -5.13
C ASN A 43 8.91 -3.31 -4.03
N ARG A 44 9.21 -4.55 -4.44
CA ARG A 44 9.52 -5.67 -3.53
C ARG A 44 10.90 -5.51 -2.91
N LYS A 45 11.87 -5.05 -3.69
CA LYS A 45 13.19 -4.65 -3.20
C LYS A 45 13.06 -3.29 -2.54
N LYS A 46 13.58 -3.14 -1.32
CA LYS A 46 13.88 -1.80 -0.82
C LYS A 46 14.86 -1.21 -1.84
N ALA A 47 14.63 0.04 -2.27
CA ALA A 47 15.68 0.74 -3.00
C ALA A 47 16.90 0.69 -2.09
N SER A 48 17.91 -0.11 -2.46
CA SER A 48 19.23 0.03 -1.89
C SER A 48 19.56 1.49 -2.13
N LYS A 49 19.72 2.27 -1.06
CA LYS A 49 20.28 3.61 -1.20
C LYS A 49 21.55 3.38 -2.02
N GLY A 50 21.64 4.00 -3.20
CA GLY A 50 22.87 3.98 -3.98
C GLY A 50 23.99 4.31 -3.00
N GLY A 51 25.00 3.44 -2.95
CA GLY A 51 26.20 3.70 -2.17
C GLY A 51 26.69 5.08 -2.56
N VAL A 52 26.83 5.94 -1.55
CA VAL A 52 27.68 7.13 -1.66
C VAL A 52 29.10 6.65 -1.83
#